data_AF-A0A816AL76-F1
#
_entry.id   AF-A0A816AL76-F1
#
_cell.length_a   1.000
_cell.length_b   1.000
_cell.length_c   1.000
_cell.angle_alpha   90.00
_cell.angle_beta   90.00
_cell.angle_gamma   90.00
#
_symmetry.space_group_name_H-M   'P 1'
#
loop_
_entity.id
_entity.type
_entity.pdbx_description
1 polymer ?
#
loop_
_entity_poly.entity_id
_entity_poly.type
_entity_poly.pdbx_seq_one_letter_code
_entity_poly.pdbx_strand_id
1 'polypeptide(L)'
;MRRMRYSPSFETRRSASLHCWNNGHRSASYIARSTKIPIRTVRYNIVKIKEQGETGDRPRSDRPLRLTMSDSKTIGQWIRRQKDITAREIAEKLFEQRDRHVSRWTVQRQLVIFKFTVEHQNSPEESVMVREKYRRWKF
;
A
#
# COMPACT_ATOMS: atom_id res chain seq x y z
N MET A 1 -35.19 -24.05 -12.41
CA MET A 1 -34.40 -23.67 -11.20
C MET A 1 -32.94 -23.44 -11.57
N ARG A 2 -32.44 -22.20 -11.49
CA ARG A 2 -31.02 -21.86 -11.75
C ARG A 2 -30.24 -22.14 -10.46
N ARG A 3 -29.47 -23.24 -10.39
CA ARG A 3 -28.60 -23.49 -9.23
C ARG A 3 -27.56 -22.37 -9.17
N MET A 4 -27.64 -21.52 -8.15
CA MET A 4 -26.63 -20.52 -7.87
C MET A 4 -25.33 -21.28 -7.53
N ARG A 5 -24.35 -21.22 -8.43
CA ARG A 5 -23.06 -21.91 -8.24
C ARG A 5 -22.28 -21.13 -7.19
N TYR A 6 -22.39 -21.53 -5.93
CA TYR A 6 -21.48 -21.05 -4.89
C TYR A 6 -20.05 -21.44 -5.28
N SER A 7 -19.25 -20.45 -5.62
CA SER A 7 -17.83 -20.61 -5.87
C SER A 7 -17.09 -20.14 -4.62
N PRO A 8 -16.45 -21.04 -3.84
CA PRO A 8 -15.73 -20.63 -2.65
C PRO A 8 -14.63 -19.63 -3.00
N SER A 9 -14.41 -18.67 -2.11
CA SER A 9 -13.40 -17.63 -2.28
C SER A 9 -12.00 -18.24 -2.41
N PHE A 10 -11.05 -17.48 -2.96
CA PHE A 10 -9.66 -17.93 -3.06
C PHE A 10 -9.05 -18.26 -1.70
N GLU A 11 -9.43 -17.54 -0.65
CA GLU A 11 -9.00 -17.80 0.72
C GLU A 11 -9.53 -19.13 1.24
N THR A 12 -10.82 -19.41 1.06
CA THR A 12 -11.42 -20.69 1.49
C THR A 12 -10.73 -21.88 0.84
N ARG A 13 -10.40 -21.79 -0.45
CA ARG A 13 -9.68 -22.85 -1.18
C ARG A 13 -8.27 -23.05 -0.64
N ARG A 14 -7.60 -21.96 -0.31
CA ARG A 14 -6.25 -21.98 0.25
C ARG A 14 -6.23 -22.61 1.63
N SER A 15 -7.11 -22.18 2.53
CA SER A 15 -7.25 -22.75 3.88
C SER A 15 -7.61 -24.23 3.83
N ALA A 16 -8.50 -24.65 2.93
CA ALA A 16 -8.82 -26.07 2.73
C ALA A 16 -7.61 -26.88 2.25
N SER A 17 -6.80 -26.33 1.35
CA SER A 17 -5.56 -26.99 0.89
C SER A 17 -4.53 -27.12 2.02
N LEU A 18 -4.37 -26.06 2.82
CA LEU A 18 -3.46 -26.02 3.98
C LEU A 18 -3.90 -27.01 5.06
N HIS A 19 -5.19 -27.07 5.38
CA HIS A 19 -5.74 -28.01 6.35
C HIS A 19 -5.45 -29.46 5.94
N CYS A 20 -5.72 -29.84 4.67
CA CYS A 20 -5.39 -31.19 4.19
C CYS A 20 -3.88 -31.47 4.24
N TRP A 21 -3.06 -30.48 3.93
CA TRP A 21 -1.60 -30.59 4.01
C TRP A 21 -1.13 -30.81 5.46
N ASN A 22 -1.67 -30.07 6.41
CA ASN A 22 -1.33 -30.20 7.83
C ASN A 22 -1.76 -31.56 8.41
N ASN A 23 -2.86 -32.13 7.91
CA ASN A 23 -3.30 -33.49 8.25
C ASN A 23 -2.51 -34.61 7.55
N GLY A 24 -1.37 -34.28 6.92
CA GLY A 24 -0.45 -35.26 6.33
C GLY A 24 -0.78 -35.70 4.90
N HIS A 25 -1.83 -35.17 4.27
CA HIS A 25 -2.14 -35.51 2.89
C HIS A 25 -1.20 -34.76 1.92
N ARG A 26 -0.18 -35.46 1.41
CA ARG A 26 0.83 -34.86 0.51
C ARG A 26 0.47 -34.94 -0.98
N SER A 27 -0.56 -35.70 -1.35
CA SER A 27 -0.97 -35.88 -2.75
C SER A 27 -1.90 -34.76 -3.23
N ALA A 28 -1.47 -34.01 -4.24
CA ALA A 28 -2.28 -32.97 -4.88
C ALA A 28 -3.59 -33.52 -5.44
N SER A 29 -3.56 -34.72 -6.03
CA SER A 29 -4.74 -35.39 -6.58
C SER A 29 -5.74 -35.76 -5.49
N TYR A 30 -5.26 -36.20 -4.33
CA TYR A 30 -6.12 -36.45 -3.18
C TYR A 30 -6.78 -35.17 -2.69
N ILE A 31 -6.00 -34.12 -2.44
CA ILE A 31 -6.51 -32.83 -1.95
C ILE A 31 -7.56 -32.27 -2.92
N ALA A 32 -7.30 -32.31 -4.23
CA ALA A 32 -8.25 -31.81 -5.24
C ALA A 32 -9.59 -32.57 -5.23
N ARG A 33 -9.57 -33.90 -5.09
CA ARG A 33 -10.79 -34.71 -5.02
C ARG A 33 -11.59 -34.46 -3.75
N SER A 34 -10.90 -34.33 -2.62
CA SER A 34 -11.51 -34.12 -1.30
C SER A 34 -12.08 -32.71 -1.15
N THR A 35 -11.37 -31.69 -1.63
CA THR A 35 -11.76 -30.28 -1.48
C THR A 35 -12.57 -29.72 -2.65
N LYS A 36 -12.70 -30.48 -3.76
CA LYS A 36 -13.27 -30.03 -5.04
C LYS A 36 -12.59 -28.80 -5.63
N ILE A 37 -11.35 -28.52 -5.22
CA ILE A 37 -10.52 -27.45 -5.78
C ILE A 37 -9.86 -27.97 -7.07
N PRO A 38 -9.80 -27.16 -8.15
CA PRO A 38 -9.08 -27.54 -9.35
C PRO A 38 -7.63 -27.95 -9.06
N ILE A 39 -7.19 -29.07 -9.65
CA ILE A 39 -5.86 -29.64 -9.41
C ILE A 39 -4.71 -28.64 -9.64
N ARG A 40 -4.88 -27.73 -10.61
CA ARG A 40 -3.90 -26.66 -10.88
C ARG A 40 -3.75 -25.70 -9.69
N THR A 41 -4.86 -25.30 -9.09
CA THR A 41 -4.87 -24.45 -7.88
C THR A 41 -4.26 -25.18 -6.69
N VAL A 42 -4.57 -26.47 -6.52
CA VAL A 42 -3.96 -27.28 -5.44
C VAL A 42 -2.45 -27.39 -5.61
N ARG A 43 -1.95 -27.67 -6.82
CA ARG A 43 -0.50 -27.71 -7.10
C ARG A 43 0.17 -26.38 -6.77
N TYR A 44 -0.42 -25.27 -7.21
CA TYR A 44 0.08 -23.93 -6.89
C TYR A 44 0.11 -23.67 -5.38
N ASN A 45 -0.96 -24.02 -4.66
CA ASN A 45 -1.02 -23.87 -3.20
C ASN A 45 0.04 -24.72 -2.50
N ILE A 46 0.25 -25.98 -2.91
CA ILE A 46 1.27 -26.85 -2.33
C ILE A 46 2.68 -26.27 -2.51
N VAL A 47 2.99 -25.73 -3.70
CA VAL A 47 4.26 -25.04 -3.94
C VAL A 47 4.43 -23.87 -2.97
N LYS A 48 3.41 -23.02 -2.83
CA LYS A 48 3.41 -21.92 -1.85
C LYS A 48 3.63 -22.40 -0.41
N ILE A 49 2.91 -23.44 0.02
CA ILE A 49 3.03 -24.00 1.37
C ILE A 49 4.44 -24.51 1.64
N LYS A 50 5.07 -25.17 0.66
CA LYS A 50 6.46 -25.65 0.79
C LYS A 50 7.47 -24.51 0.88
N GLU A 51 7.26 -23.44 0.12
CA GLU A 51 8.18 -22.30 0.09
C GLU A 51 8.04 -21.39 1.33
N GLN A 52 6.82 -21.18 1.83
CA GLN A 52 6.51 -20.12 2.80
C GLN A 52 5.95 -20.64 4.12
N GLY A 53 5.58 -21.92 4.23
CA GLY A 53 4.84 -22.47 5.37
C GLY A 53 3.37 -22.02 5.43
N GLU A 54 3.01 -20.97 4.70
CA GLU A 54 1.67 -20.36 4.70
C GLU A 54 1.07 -20.27 3.29
N THR A 55 -0.25 -20.09 3.23
CA THR A 55 -0.98 -19.90 1.97
C THR A 55 -1.27 -18.42 1.65
N GLY A 56 -0.80 -17.48 2.46
CA GLY A 56 -1.00 -16.04 2.25
C GLY A 56 -0.58 -15.58 0.86
N ASP A 57 -1.18 -14.49 0.38
CA ASP A 57 -0.60 -13.79 -0.76
C ASP A 57 0.60 -12.99 -0.28
N ARG A 58 1.70 -13.06 -1.03
CA ARG A 58 2.82 -12.15 -0.82
C ARG A 58 2.28 -10.73 -1.00
N PRO A 59 2.64 -9.78 -0.11
CA PRO A 59 2.30 -8.38 -0.32
C PRO A 59 2.84 -7.99 -1.69
N ARG A 60 1.97 -7.41 -2.53
CA ARG A 60 2.42 -6.89 -3.82
C ARG A 60 3.32 -5.70 -3.53
N SER A 61 4.48 -5.65 -4.19
CA SER A 61 5.29 -4.43 -4.19
C SER A 61 4.47 -3.35 -4.88
N ASP A 62 4.09 -2.33 -4.12
CA ASP A 62 3.41 -1.17 -4.68
C ASP A 62 4.35 -0.43 -5.64
N ARG A 63 3.74 0.35 -6.53
CA ARG A 63 4.49 1.23 -7.42
C ARG A 63 5.30 2.22 -6.56
N PRO A 64 6.63 2.35 -6.77
CA PRO A 64 7.42 3.31 -6.02
C PRO A 64 6.85 4.72 -6.20
N LEU A 65 6.72 5.44 -5.10
CA LEU A 65 6.28 6.82 -5.10
C LEU A 65 7.31 7.72 -5.80
N ARG A 66 6.84 8.80 -6.42
CA ARG A 66 7.72 9.81 -7.04
C ARG A 66 8.62 10.52 -6.02
N LEU A 67 8.16 10.61 -4.78
CA LEU A 67 8.91 11.20 -3.67
C LEU A 67 9.41 10.11 -2.75
N THR A 68 10.69 10.20 -2.40
CA THR A 68 11.34 9.26 -1.50
C THR A 68 11.11 9.65 -0.03
N MET A 69 11.42 8.74 0.88
CA MET A 69 11.44 9.05 2.32
C MET A 69 12.44 10.17 2.67
N SER A 70 13.53 10.31 1.90
CA SER A 70 14.48 11.41 2.08
C SER A 70 13.83 12.75 1.73
N ASP A 71 13.14 12.82 0.59
CA ASP A 71 12.43 14.04 0.14
C ASP A 71 11.39 14.46 1.18
N SER A 72 10.70 13.47 1.74
CA SER A 72 9.70 13.65 2.80
C SER A 72 10.26 14.30 4.06
N LYS A 73 11.45 13.88 4.50
CA LYS A 73 12.15 14.48 5.64
C LYS A 73 12.53 15.93 5.35
N THR A 74 13.05 16.19 4.15
CA THR A 74 13.43 17.54 3.70
C THR A 74 12.22 18.48 3.64
N ILE A 75 11.10 18.03 3.07
CA ILE A 75 9.83 18.77 3.07
C ILE A 75 9.40 19.11 4.50
N GLY A 76 9.47 18.14 5.42
CA GLY A 76 9.16 18.37 6.84
C GLY A 76 10.07 19.41 7.50
N GLN A 77 11.36 19.46 7.14
CA GLN A 77 12.27 20.49 7.64
C GLN A 77 11.93 21.88 7.09
N TRP A 78 11.54 21.98 5.82
CA TRP A 78 11.12 23.25 5.24
C TRP A 78 9.84 23.79 5.89
N ILE A 79 8.84 22.93 6.10
CA ILE A 79 7.60 23.30 6.79
C ILE A 79 7.89 23.79 8.23
N ARG A 80 8.80 23.11 8.94
CA ARG A 80 9.19 23.54 10.30
C ARG A 80 9.88 24.90 10.34
N ARG A 81 10.72 25.19 9.34
CA ARG A 81 11.43 26.47 9.22
C ARG A 81 10.52 27.60 8.73
N GLN A 82 9.56 27.28 7.87
CA GLN A 82 8.64 28.21 7.23
C GLN A 82 7.23 27.64 7.32
N LYS A 83 6.49 28.02 8.36
CA LYS A 83 5.15 27.49 8.65
C LYS A 83 4.09 27.84 7.61
N ASP A 84 4.38 28.83 6.77
CA ASP A 84 3.47 29.39 5.79
C ASP A 84 3.84 28.97 4.36
N ILE A 85 4.71 27.94 4.23
CA ILE A 85 5.13 27.45 2.91
C ILE A 85 3.98 26.73 2.21
N THR A 86 3.79 27.06 0.94
CA THR A 86 2.75 26.46 0.10
C THR A 86 3.25 25.20 -0.59
N ALA A 87 2.31 24.33 -0.99
CA ALA A 87 2.65 23.13 -1.75
C ALA A 87 3.28 23.42 -3.13
N ARG A 88 3.04 24.61 -3.69
CA ARG A 88 3.66 25.06 -4.94
C ARG A 88 5.13 25.41 -4.71
N GLU A 89 5.42 26.20 -3.68
CA GLU A 89 6.79 26.55 -3.30
C GLU A 89 7.60 25.32 -2.88
N ILE A 90 6.97 24.33 -2.22
CA ILE A 90 7.62 23.05 -1.93
C ILE A 90 7.99 22.32 -3.24
N ALA A 91 7.11 22.32 -4.25
CA ALA A 91 7.41 21.69 -5.54
C ALA A 91 8.56 22.40 -6.28
N GLU A 92 8.58 23.73 -6.25
CA GLU A 92 9.66 24.55 -6.82
C GLU A 92 10.99 24.28 -6.08
N LYS A 93 11.00 24.25 -4.74
CA LYS A 93 12.19 23.88 -3.96
C LYS A 93 12.67 22.45 -4.19
N LEU A 94 11.74 21.51 -4.39
CA LEU A 94 12.07 20.12 -4.73
C LEU A 94 12.76 20.03 -6.09
N PHE A 95 12.33 20.84 -7.06
CA PHE A 95 12.99 20.96 -8.34
C PHE A 95 14.38 21.60 -8.18
N GLU A 96 14.47 22.78 -7.57
CA GLU A 96 15.73 23.53 -7.45
C GLU A 96 16.80 22.82 -6.61
N GLN A 97 16.43 22.22 -5.48
CA GLN A 97 17.40 21.69 -4.51
C GLN A 97 17.64 20.19 -4.65
N ARG A 98 16.73 19.45 -5.30
CA ARG A 98 16.78 17.97 -5.36
C ARG A 98 16.52 17.38 -6.75
N ASP A 99 16.39 18.22 -7.78
CA ASP A 99 16.10 17.79 -9.16
C ASP A 99 14.84 16.89 -9.24
N ARG A 100 13.82 17.22 -8.42
CA ARG A 100 12.56 16.47 -8.35
C ARG A 100 11.45 17.23 -9.07
N HIS A 101 11.19 16.83 -10.31
CA HIS A 101 10.06 17.30 -11.10
C HIS A 101 8.73 16.70 -10.61
N VAL A 102 8.12 17.33 -9.63
CA VAL A 102 6.81 16.93 -9.09
C VAL A 102 5.80 18.05 -9.23
N SER A 103 4.55 17.69 -9.48
CA SER A 103 3.47 18.66 -9.51
C SER A 103 3.06 19.06 -8.08
N ARG A 104 2.49 20.27 -7.92
CA ARG A 104 1.84 20.72 -6.67
C ARG A 104 0.90 19.66 -6.09
N TRP A 105 0.10 19.00 -6.94
CA TRP A 105 -0.84 17.94 -6.52
C TRP A 105 -0.13 16.71 -5.95
N THR A 106 1.04 16.36 -6.51
CA THR A 106 1.87 15.27 -5.99
C THR A 106 2.36 15.61 -4.58
N VAL A 107 2.82 16.84 -4.37
CA VAL A 107 3.24 17.33 -3.05
C VAL A 107 2.05 17.32 -2.08
N GLN A 108 0.88 17.85 -2.46
CA GLN A 108 -0.30 17.84 -1.59
C GLN A 108 -0.73 16.43 -1.16
N ARG A 109 -0.79 15.48 -2.10
CA ARG A 109 -1.07 14.07 -1.76
C ARG A 109 -0.05 13.52 -0.77
N GLN A 110 1.23 13.84 -0.98
CA GLN A 110 2.30 13.39 -0.10
C GLN A 110 2.19 13.99 1.30
N LEU A 111 1.82 15.27 1.40
CA LEU A 111 1.56 15.95 2.68
C LEU A 111 0.43 15.26 3.45
N VAL A 112 -0.67 14.89 2.78
CA VAL A 112 -1.78 14.14 3.39
C VAL A 112 -1.32 12.75 3.88
N ILE A 113 -0.55 12.01 3.06
CA ILE A 113 0.01 10.70 3.44
C ILE A 113 0.86 10.81 4.71
N PHE A 114 1.68 11.85 4.81
CA PHE A 114 2.51 12.11 6.00
C PHE A 114 1.81 12.89 7.11
N LYS A 115 0.50 13.10 7.00
CA LYS A 115 -0.33 13.78 8.00
C LYS A 115 0.09 15.22 8.29
N PHE A 116 0.64 15.93 7.31
CA PHE A 116 0.76 17.39 7.36
C PHE A 116 -0.61 18.01 7.05
N THR A 117 -1.15 18.82 7.95
CA THR A 117 -2.44 19.51 7.76
C THR A 117 -2.30 20.66 6.76
N VAL A 118 -3.09 20.61 5.69
CA VAL A 118 -3.23 21.66 4.69
C VAL A 118 -4.58 22.32 4.95
N GLU A 119 -4.60 23.55 5.48
CA GLU A 119 -5.86 24.27 5.70
C GLU A 119 -6.28 24.92 4.37
N HIS A 120 -7.43 24.50 3.84
CA HIS A 120 -8.07 25.14 2.69
C HIS A 120 -8.87 26.35 3.18
N GLN A 121 -8.39 27.57 2.92
CA GLN A 121 -9.29 28.72 2.94
C GLN A 121 -9.93 28.85 1.56
N ASN A 122 -11.27 28.75 1.53
CA ASN A 122 -12.09 28.98 0.35
C ASN A 122 -12.10 30.48 0.03
N SER A 123 -11.13 30.94 -0.76
CA SER A 123 -11.17 32.22 -1.47
C SER A 123 -10.57 32.01 -2.86
N PRO A 124 -11.14 32.54 -3.96
CA PRO A 124 -10.75 32.17 -5.32
C PRO A 124 -9.29 32.53 -5.71
N GLU A 125 -8.57 33.29 -4.89
CA GLU A 125 -7.28 33.89 -5.29
C GLU A 125 -6.05 33.52 -4.44
N GLU A 126 -6.14 32.77 -3.33
CA GLU A 126 -5.01 32.72 -2.38
C GLU A 126 -4.42 31.33 -2.06
N SER A 127 -3.08 31.30 -2.18
CA SER A 127 -2.06 30.49 -1.51
C SER A 127 -2.53 29.48 -0.43
N VAL A 128 -2.28 28.20 -0.69
CA VAL A 128 -2.58 27.09 0.23
C VAL A 128 -1.48 26.96 1.31
N MET A 129 -1.83 27.20 2.57
CA MET A 129 -0.94 27.24 3.73
C MET A 129 -0.88 25.88 4.46
N VAL A 130 0.31 25.44 4.86
CA VAL A 130 0.54 24.15 5.55
C VAL A 130 0.85 24.39 7.04
N ARG A 131 -0.16 24.39 7.91
CA ARG A 131 0.05 24.58 9.36
C ARG A 131 0.31 23.26 10.09
N GLU A 132 1.41 23.21 10.84
CA GLU A 132 1.85 22.08 11.67
C GLU A 132 1.04 22.03 12.97
N LYS A 133 0.09 21.10 13.08
CA LYS A 133 -0.48 20.69 14.37
C LYS A 133 -0.14 19.22 14.57
N TYR A 134 0.96 18.94 15.28
CA TYR A 134 1.08 17.92 16.34
C TYR A 134 2.52 17.90 16.86
N ARG A 135 2.67 18.31 18.12
CA ARG A 135 3.80 17.99 18.99
C ARG A 135 4.08 16.48 18.93
N ARG A 136 5.37 16.12 18.99
CA ARG A 136 5.92 14.80 19.37
C ARG A 136 6.31 13.87 18.21
N TRP A 137 7.35 14.28 17.48
CA TRP A 137 8.35 13.34 16.96
C TRP A 137 9.62 13.54 17.79
N LYS A 138 9.87 12.66 18.77
CA LYS A 138 11.19 12.50 19.36
C LYS A 138 11.93 11.47 18.50
N PHE A 139 13.09 11.86 17.98
CA PHE A 139 14.10 10.92 17.49
C PHE A 139 14.81 10.29 18.68
#